data_AF-F5XHL4-F1
#
_entry.id   AF-F5XHL4-F1
#
_cell.length_a   1.000
_cell.length_b   1.000
_cell.length_c   1.000
_cell.angle_alpha   90.00
_cell.angle_beta   90.00
_cell.angle_gamma   90.00
#
_symmetry.space_group_name_H-M   'P 1'
#
loop_
_entity.id
_entity.type
_entity.pdbx_description
1 polymer ?
#
loop_
_entity_poly.entity_id
_entity_poly.type
_entity_poly.pdbx_seq_one_letter_code
_entity_poly.pdbx_strand_id
1 'polypeptide(L)'
;MAETGRVRWQSPPPTSIDEELVVYDDGSAYLIVRTARDRSPVIGTWRAGVDDADLAVLAGLMGQQRTVDLRHPELDPVLYAAERIAAAARDSPVATATFYASSLPDGEVALLAVGGGTGPADFQLDPDSVLVHLEQADGTEVGWHPMQRLETGFVSPEPQGLGGVGRPAEITPGAYGAIALAGPAIERGQGISVAVEVTGRLHDALPEQPSDEHFRVRTTAVPLPD
;
A
#
# COMPACT_ATOMS: atom_id res chain seq x y z
N MET A 1 -9.13 19.23 -16.61
CA MET A 1 -8.35 18.00 -16.62
C MET A 1 -9.33 16.87 -16.90
N ALA A 2 -9.19 16.21 -18.04
CA ALA A 2 -10.02 15.08 -18.46
C ALA A 2 -9.19 13.81 -18.49
N GLU A 3 -9.78 12.70 -18.03
CA GLU A 3 -9.12 11.38 -18.05
C GLU A 3 -8.94 10.92 -19.51
N THR A 4 -7.68 10.66 -19.89
CA THR A 4 -7.27 10.17 -21.21
C THR A 4 -7.26 8.65 -21.26
N GLY A 5 -6.89 8.01 -20.14
CA GLY A 5 -6.88 6.55 -20.03
C GLY A 5 -6.59 6.06 -18.63
N ARG A 6 -6.98 4.81 -18.37
CA ARG A 6 -6.80 4.14 -17.07
C ARG A 6 -6.33 2.71 -17.25
N VAL A 7 -5.32 2.33 -16.50
CA VAL A 7 -4.78 0.96 -16.47
C VAL A 7 -4.82 0.44 -15.04
N ARG A 8 -5.42 -0.73 -14.84
CA ARG A 8 -5.52 -1.41 -13.54
C ARG A 8 -4.76 -2.73 -13.58
N TRP A 9 -3.87 -2.93 -12.62
CA TRP A 9 -3.17 -4.21 -12.42
C TRP A 9 -3.85 -4.98 -11.29
N GLN A 10 -4.04 -6.28 -11.50
CA GLN A 10 -4.78 -7.12 -10.58
C GLN A 10 -4.09 -8.47 -10.35
N SER A 11 -3.88 -8.81 -9.07
CA SER A 11 -3.56 -10.16 -8.62
C SER A 11 -4.83 -11.01 -8.45
N PRO A 12 -4.80 -12.31 -8.78
CA PRO A 12 -5.92 -13.22 -8.56
C PRO A 12 -5.92 -13.86 -7.16
N PRO A 13 -7.09 -14.32 -6.66
CA PRO A 13 -8.42 -14.29 -7.29
C PRO A 13 -9.07 -12.89 -7.27
N PRO A 14 -9.97 -12.58 -8.23
CA PRO A 14 -10.05 -11.30 -8.96
C PRO A 14 -10.86 -10.20 -8.24
N THR A 15 -10.61 -9.98 -6.95
CA THR A 15 -11.42 -9.02 -6.17
C THR A 15 -10.68 -7.74 -5.76
N SER A 16 -9.35 -7.71 -5.83
CA SER A 16 -8.56 -6.52 -5.50
C SER A 16 -7.83 -5.98 -6.73
N ILE A 17 -7.81 -4.66 -6.87
CA ILE A 17 -6.89 -3.94 -7.76
C ILE A 17 -5.63 -3.66 -6.94
N ASP A 18 -4.48 -4.09 -7.44
CA ASP A 18 -3.19 -3.90 -6.74
C ASP A 18 -2.68 -2.48 -6.96
N GLU A 19 -2.63 -2.08 -8.23
CA GLU A 19 -2.19 -0.76 -8.66
C GLU A 19 -3.13 -0.23 -9.74
N GLU A 20 -3.28 1.09 -9.81
CA GLU A 20 -4.05 1.77 -10.82
C GLU A 20 -3.30 3.02 -11.30
N LEU A 21 -3.14 3.14 -12.62
CA LEU A 21 -2.58 4.32 -13.27
C LEU A 21 -3.71 5.06 -13.98
N VAL A 22 -3.87 6.34 -13.67
CA VAL A 22 -4.79 7.25 -14.35
C VAL A 22 -3.98 8.35 -15.03
N VAL A 23 -4.25 8.58 -16.31
CA VAL A 23 -3.53 9.58 -17.13
C VAL A 23 -4.52 10.62 -17.63
N TYR A 24 -4.10 11.88 -17.60
CA TYR A 24 -4.91 13.05 -17.94
C TYR A 24 -4.43 13.75 -19.21
N ASP A 25 -5.33 14.53 -19.81
CA ASP A 25 -5.10 15.30 -21.04
C ASP A 25 -4.07 16.42 -20.91
N ASP A 26 -3.78 16.85 -19.68
CA ASP A 26 -2.76 17.86 -19.37
C ASP A 26 -1.34 17.29 -19.23
N GLY A 27 -1.16 15.99 -19.51
CA GLY A 27 0.12 15.30 -19.40
C GLY A 27 0.49 14.88 -17.98
N SER A 28 -0.42 14.99 -17.01
CA SER A 28 -0.23 14.41 -15.69
C SER A 28 -0.71 12.97 -15.60
N ALA A 29 -0.06 12.18 -14.74
CA ALA A 29 -0.50 10.84 -14.40
C ALA A 29 -0.40 10.60 -12.90
N TYR A 30 -1.30 9.77 -12.38
CA TYR A 30 -1.35 9.37 -10.98
C TYR A 30 -1.32 7.85 -10.89
N LEU A 31 -0.37 7.35 -10.11
CA LEU A 31 -0.27 5.94 -9.75
C LEU A 31 -0.81 5.75 -8.33
N ILE A 32 -1.80 4.89 -8.18
CA ILE A 32 -2.40 4.50 -6.92
C ILE A 32 -1.92 3.09 -6.61
N VAL A 33 -1.34 2.89 -5.43
CA VAL A 33 -0.84 1.60 -4.96
C VAL A 33 -1.65 1.17 -3.74
N ARG A 34 -2.33 0.03 -3.86
CA ARG A 34 -3.13 -0.63 -2.82
C ARG A 34 -2.43 -1.92 -2.37
N THR A 35 -1.77 -2.59 -3.29
CA THR A 35 -0.85 -3.69 -3.03
C THR A 35 0.37 -3.47 -3.94
N ALA A 36 1.52 -3.14 -3.35
CA ALA A 36 2.71 -2.85 -4.15
C ALA A 36 3.19 -4.11 -4.88
N ARG A 37 3.30 -4.05 -6.21
CA ARG A 37 3.73 -5.21 -7.02
C ARG A 37 5.18 -5.62 -6.78
N ASP A 38 6.01 -4.69 -6.30
CA ASP A 38 7.39 -4.92 -5.88
C ASP A 38 7.51 -5.41 -4.42
N ARG A 39 6.37 -5.61 -3.73
CA ARG A 39 6.27 -6.00 -2.32
C ARG A 39 6.84 -4.98 -1.33
N SER A 40 7.04 -3.73 -1.75
CA SER A 40 7.35 -2.66 -0.81
C SER A 40 6.16 -2.45 0.15
N PRO A 41 6.42 -2.11 1.42
CA PRO A 41 5.37 -2.04 2.43
C PRO A 41 4.67 -0.67 2.40
N VAL A 42 4.23 -0.23 1.22
CA VAL A 42 3.71 1.12 1.00
C VAL A 42 2.39 1.09 0.24
N ILE A 43 1.49 1.99 0.62
CA ILE A 43 0.26 2.29 -0.09
C ILE A 43 0.17 3.80 -0.38
N GLY A 44 -0.74 4.18 -1.27
CA GLY A 44 -1.12 5.57 -1.48
C GLY A 44 -1.01 6.00 -2.93
N THR A 45 -0.62 7.26 -3.15
CA THR A 45 -0.64 7.90 -4.47
C THR A 45 0.68 8.57 -4.79
N TRP A 46 1.08 8.42 -6.05
CA TRP A 46 2.25 9.03 -6.67
C TRP A 46 1.85 9.77 -7.94
N ARG A 47 2.69 10.72 -8.38
CA ARG A 47 2.44 11.51 -9.59
C ARG A 47 3.62 11.45 -10.55
N ALA A 48 3.34 11.43 -11.85
CA ALA A 48 4.33 11.62 -12.89
C ALA A 48 3.86 12.67 -13.91
N GLY A 49 4.83 13.22 -14.64
CA GLY A 49 4.57 13.80 -15.96
C GLY A 49 4.66 12.70 -17.02
N VAL A 50 3.85 12.81 -18.06
CA VAL A 50 3.80 11.89 -19.20
C VAL A 50 4.34 12.62 -20.42
N ASP A 51 5.25 11.97 -21.17
CA ASP A 51 5.74 12.53 -22.43
C ASP A 51 4.70 12.39 -23.55
N ASP A 52 4.84 13.19 -24.61
CA ASP A 52 3.86 13.21 -25.72
C ASP A 52 3.72 11.84 -26.41
N ALA A 53 4.76 11.01 -26.41
CA ALA A 53 4.76 9.71 -27.07
C ALA A 53 3.91 8.69 -26.28
N ASP A 54 4.13 8.60 -24.97
CA ASP A 54 3.35 7.74 -24.08
C ASP A 54 1.91 8.25 -23.95
N LEU A 55 1.70 9.58 -23.92
CA LEU A 55 0.37 10.18 -23.90
C LEU A 55 -0.43 9.81 -25.16
N ALA A 56 0.20 9.82 -26.34
CA ALA A 56 -0.45 9.41 -27.59
C ALA A 56 -0.81 7.91 -27.59
N VAL A 57 0.03 7.05 -27.03
CA VAL A 57 -0.26 5.60 -26.88
C VAL A 57 -1.47 5.39 -25.96
N LEU A 58 -1.49 6.07 -24.81
CA LEU A 58 -2.56 5.94 -23.82
C LEU A 58 -3.86 6.63 -24.22
N ALA A 59 -3.79 7.72 -25.00
CA ALA A 59 -4.97 8.34 -25.63
C ALA A 59 -5.70 7.39 -26.58
N GLY A 60 -5.01 6.35 -27.09
CA GLY A 60 -5.64 5.25 -27.81
C GLY A 60 -6.70 4.49 -26.98
N LEU A 61 -6.68 4.59 -25.65
CA LEU A 61 -7.75 4.07 -24.79
C LEU A 61 -9.03 4.91 -24.86
N MET A 62 -8.98 6.16 -25.33
CA MET A 62 -10.15 7.04 -25.47
C MET A 62 -10.99 7.15 -24.18
N GLY A 63 -10.35 7.23 -23.01
CA GLY A 63 -11.03 7.23 -21.71
C GLY A 63 -11.57 5.87 -21.27
N GLN A 64 -11.21 4.78 -21.96
CA GLN A 64 -11.53 3.42 -21.52
C GLN A 64 -10.57 2.93 -20.43
N GLN A 65 -11.09 2.05 -19.58
CA GLN A 65 -10.32 1.31 -18.59
C GLN A 65 -9.77 0.02 -19.19
N ARG A 66 -8.47 -0.22 -19.02
CA ARG A 66 -7.83 -1.51 -19.26
C ARG A 66 -7.50 -2.21 -17.95
N THR A 67 -7.83 -3.49 -17.83
CA THR A 67 -7.48 -4.32 -16.66
C THR A 67 -6.50 -5.41 -17.08
N VAL A 68 -5.43 -5.59 -16.33
CA VAL A 68 -4.33 -6.52 -16.60
C VAL A 68 -4.32 -7.60 -15.53
N ASP A 69 -4.52 -8.87 -15.93
CA ASP A 69 -4.30 -10.03 -15.05
C ASP A 69 -2.80 -10.33 -14.99
N LEU A 70 -2.20 -10.15 -13.82
CA LEU A 70 -0.76 -10.32 -13.61
C LEU A 70 -0.25 -11.77 -13.84
N ARG A 71 -1.14 -12.78 -13.92
CA ARG A 71 -0.74 -14.15 -14.30
C ARG A 71 -0.54 -14.34 -15.80
N HIS A 72 -1.14 -13.48 -16.62
CA HIS A 72 -1.15 -13.61 -18.07
C HIS A 72 -0.63 -12.31 -18.70
N PRO A 73 0.68 -12.01 -18.55
CA PRO A 73 1.24 -10.78 -19.09
C PRO A 73 1.13 -10.78 -20.62
N GLU A 74 0.42 -9.81 -21.16
CA GLU A 74 0.29 -9.57 -22.59
C GLU A 74 1.41 -8.64 -23.08
N LEU A 75 1.98 -8.93 -24.25
CA LEU A 75 2.87 -7.98 -24.92
C LEU A 75 2.02 -6.91 -25.59
N ASP A 76 1.84 -5.78 -24.89
CA ASP A 76 1.02 -4.67 -25.36
C ASP A 76 1.76 -3.33 -25.22
N PRO A 77 1.86 -2.51 -26.29
CA PRO A 77 2.44 -1.16 -26.23
C PRO A 77 1.83 -0.25 -25.16
N VAL A 78 0.51 -0.36 -24.91
CA VAL A 78 -0.19 0.37 -23.86
C VAL A 78 0.34 -0.04 -22.49
N LEU A 79 0.53 -1.33 -22.27
CA LEU A 79 1.07 -1.84 -21.01
C LEU A 79 2.52 -1.40 -20.80
N TYR A 80 3.35 -1.45 -21.85
CA TYR A 80 4.73 -0.99 -21.77
C TYR A 80 4.84 0.50 -21.39
N ALA A 81 4.02 1.36 -22.02
CA ALA A 81 3.94 2.78 -21.66
C ALA A 81 3.45 2.97 -20.22
N ALA A 82 2.39 2.27 -19.82
CA ALA A 82 1.85 2.33 -18.47
C ALA A 82 2.86 1.91 -17.39
N GLU A 83 3.63 0.84 -17.62
CA GLU A 83 4.68 0.40 -16.71
C GLU A 83 5.81 1.43 -16.58
N ARG A 84 6.20 2.06 -17.69
CA ARG A 84 7.20 3.14 -17.68
C ARG A 84 6.75 4.35 -16.84
N ILE A 85 5.52 4.80 -17.06
CA ILE A 85 4.96 5.94 -16.31
C ILE A 85 4.80 5.56 -14.84
N ALA A 86 4.29 4.35 -14.54
CA ALA A 86 4.16 3.87 -13.17
C ALA A 86 5.52 3.82 -12.46
N ALA A 87 6.57 3.33 -13.13
CA ALA A 87 7.93 3.34 -12.59
C ALA A 87 8.42 4.77 -12.31
N ALA A 88 8.21 5.71 -13.25
CA ALA A 88 8.59 7.11 -13.05
C ALA A 88 7.80 7.81 -11.93
N ALA A 89 6.51 7.47 -11.78
CA ALA A 89 5.66 8.05 -10.73
C ALA A 89 6.20 7.75 -9.33
N ARG A 90 6.79 6.56 -9.11
CA ARG A 90 7.30 6.13 -7.80
C ARG A 90 8.33 7.08 -7.19
N ASP A 91 8.99 7.92 -8.00
CA ASP A 91 9.95 8.94 -7.53
C ASP A 91 9.29 10.22 -7.00
N SER A 92 7.98 10.35 -7.10
CA SER A 92 7.23 11.57 -6.76
C SER A 92 5.97 11.25 -5.93
N PRO A 93 6.14 10.90 -4.64
CA PRO A 93 5.01 10.58 -3.75
C PRO A 93 4.13 11.79 -3.50
N VAL A 94 2.82 11.60 -3.60
CA VAL A 94 1.80 12.63 -3.30
C VAL A 94 1.26 12.43 -1.89
N ALA A 95 0.73 11.26 -1.59
CA ALA A 95 0.12 10.92 -0.31
C ALA A 95 0.33 9.43 -0.05
N THR A 96 1.31 9.08 0.77
CA THR A 96 1.72 7.68 0.96
C THR A 96 1.79 7.31 2.43
N ALA A 97 1.48 6.05 2.75
CA ALA A 97 1.72 5.47 4.06
C ALA A 97 2.64 4.25 3.92
N THR A 98 3.80 4.31 4.59
CA THR A 98 4.76 3.19 4.66
C THR A 98 4.62 2.48 6.01
N PHE A 99 4.53 1.16 5.96
CA PHE A 99 4.31 0.32 7.12
C PHE A 99 5.59 -0.38 7.56
N TYR A 100 5.81 -0.43 8.87
CA TYR A 100 6.95 -1.09 9.49
C TYR A 100 6.46 -1.99 10.63
N ALA A 101 7.09 -3.15 10.76
CA ALA A 101 6.96 -3.96 11.97
C ALA A 101 8.10 -3.64 12.93
N SER A 102 7.83 -3.75 14.22
CA SER A 102 8.85 -3.73 15.26
C SER A 102 8.54 -4.80 16.29
N SER A 103 9.58 -5.43 16.81
CA SER A 103 9.51 -6.34 17.94
C SER A 103 9.75 -5.58 19.24
N LEU A 104 8.88 -5.79 20.22
CA LEU A 104 8.96 -5.17 21.54
C LEU A 104 9.71 -6.09 22.53
N PRO A 105 10.27 -5.52 23.63
CA PRO A 105 11.15 -6.28 24.55
C PRO A 105 10.50 -7.50 25.22
N ASP A 106 9.19 -7.50 25.36
CA ASP A 106 8.35 -8.59 25.89
C ASP A 106 7.97 -9.65 24.85
N GLY A 107 8.35 -9.46 23.59
CA GLY A 107 7.99 -10.34 22.48
C GLY A 107 6.66 -9.96 21.82
N GLU A 108 6.07 -8.83 22.20
CA GLU A 108 4.96 -8.24 21.45
C GLU A 108 5.45 -7.68 20.12
N VAL A 109 4.52 -7.46 19.18
CA VAL A 109 4.80 -6.88 17.87
C VAL A 109 4.05 -5.57 17.76
N ALA A 110 4.71 -4.53 17.27
CA ALA A 110 4.09 -3.26 16.95
C ALA A 110 4.03 -3.06 15.43
N LEU A 111 2.95 -2.46 14.97
CA LEU A 111 2.81 -1.93 13.61
C LEU A 111 2.98 -0.41 13.67
N LEU A 112 3.86 0.12 12.84
CA LEU A 112 4.07 1.55 12.64
C LEU A 112 3.65 1.91 11.21
N ALA A 113 2.92 3.00 11.05
CA ALA A 113 2.66 3.63 9.75
C ALA A 113 3.28 5.04 9.75
N VAL A 114 4.00 5.37 8.68
CA VAL A 114 4.67 6.67 8.50
C VAL A 114 4.15 7.34 7.24
N GLY A 115 3.69 8.58 7.37
CA GLY A 115 3.22 9.39 6.25
C GLY A 115 4.36 9.93 5.41
N GLY A 116 4.18 9.96 4.10
CA GLY A 116 5.14 10.48 3.14
C GLY A 116 4.47 11.25 2.00
N GLY A 117 5.28 11.87 1.15
CA GLY A 117 4.81 12.68 0.03
C GLY A 117 4.62 14.15 0.37
N THR A 118 3.65 14.77 -0.29
CA THR A 118 3.36 16.22 -0.23
C THR A 118 2.02 16.53 0.43
N GLY A 119 1.17 15.53 0.66
CA GLY A 119 -0.11 15.61 1.34
C GLY A 119 -0.36 14.39 2.23
N PRO A 120 -1.44 14.40 3.03
CA PRO A 120 -1.75 13.31 3.93
C PRO A 120 -2.23 12.06 3.19
N ALA A 121 -1.85 10.89 3.70
CA ALA A 121 -2.44 9.62 3.30
C ALA A 121 -3.65 9.31 4.17
N ASP A 122 -4.79 8.99 3.55
CA ASP A 122 -6.03 8.61 4.25
C ASP A 122 -6.40 7.15 4.01
N PHE A 123 -6.39 6.35 5.08
CA PHE A 123 -6.70 4.92 5.02
C PHE A 123 -7.31 4.41 6.33
N GLN A 124 -8.12 3.35 6.23
CA GLN A 124 -8.73 2.68 7.37
C GLN A 124 -8.28 1.22 7.42
N LEU A 125 -7.73 0.77 8.56
CA LEU A 125 -7.45 -0.65 8.79
C LEU A 125 -8.73 -1.44 9.00
N ASP A 126 -8.77 -2.67 8.48
CA ASP A 126 -9.74 -3.67 8.92
C ASP A 126 -9.28 -4.24 10.29
N PRO A 127 -10.06 -4.05 11.36
CA PRO A 127 -9.67 -4.46 12.70
C PRO A 127 -9.55 -5.97 12.87
N ASP A 128 -10.12 -6.77 11.97
CA ASP A 128 -10.12 -8.23 12.04
C ASP A 128 -9.06 -8.89 11.12
N SER A 129 -8.26 -8.10 10.39
CA SER A 129 -7.41 -8.61 9.31
C SER A 129 -5.90 -8.50 9.56
N VAL A 130 -5.46 -8.47 10.82
CA VAL A 130 -4.02 -8.36 11.14
C VAL A 130 -3.42 -9.75 11.29
N LEU A 131 -2.39 -10.04 10.48
CA LEU A 131 -1.63 -11.29 10.52
C LEU A 131 -0.17 -10.98 10.82
N VAL A 132 0.47 -11.81 11.65
CA VAL A 132 1.93 -11.81 11.80
C VAL A 132 2.50 -13.06 11.18
N HIS A 133 3.41 -12.86 10.24
CA HIS A 133 4.16 -13.90 9.56
C HIS A 133 5.49 -14.09 10.28
N LEU A 134 5.85 -15.35 10.50
CA LEU A 134 7.15 -15.77 11.02
C LEU A 134 7.98 -16.27 9.85
N GLU A 135 9.18 -15.70 9.68
CA GLU A 135 10.09 -16.05 8.62
C GLU A 135 11.46 -16.42 9.16
N GLN A 136 12.16 -17.31 8.47
CA GLN A 136 13.59 -17.49 8.69
C GLN A 136 14.38 -16.36 8.04
N ALA A 137 15.66 -16.23 8.39
CA ALA A 137 16.58 -15.25 7.81
C ALA A 137 16.71 -15.34 6.27
N ASP A 138 16.38 -16.48 5.66
CA ASP A 138 16.38 -16.66 4.21
C ASP A 138 15.03 -16.31 3.53
N GLY A 139 14.06 -15.81 4.30
CA GLY A 139 12.71 -15.45 3.84
C GLY A 139 11.74 -16.62 3.76
N THR A 140 12.12 -17.82 4.22
CA THR A 140 11.19 -18.96 4.28
C THR A 140 10.14 -18.72 5.36
N GLU A 141 8.86 -18.68 4.97
CA GLU A 141 7.75 -18.60 5.93
C GLU A 141 7.66 -19.89 6.74
N VAL A 142 7.74 -19.75 8.07
CA VAL A 142 7.67 -20.84 9.05
C VAL A 142 6.25 -20.98 9.59
N GLY A 143 5.49 -19.89 9.62
CA GLY A 143 4.10 -19.88 10.07
C GLY A 143 3.50 -18.48 10.06
N TRP A 144 2.22 -18.41 10.41
CA TRP A 144 1.50 -17.15 10.59
C TRP A 144 0.52 -17.25 11.74
N HIS A 145 0.28 -16.11 12.39
CA HIS A 145 -0.63 -15.99 13.52
C HIS A 145 -1.62 -14.86 13.27
N PRO A 146 -2.95 -15.13 13.31
CA PRO A 146 -3.93 -14.05 13.38
C PRO A 146 -3.79 -13.34 14.72
N MET A 147 -3.74 -12.02 14.68
CA MET A 147 -3.76 -11.20 15.88
C MET A 147 -5.20 -11.06 16.40
N GLN A 148 -5.31 -10.68 17.68
CA GLN A 148 -6.60 -10.30 18.23
C GLN A 148 -7.13 -9.07 17.48
N ARG A 149 -8.46 -8.93 17.47
CA ARG A 149 -9.13 -7.76 16.90
C ARG A 149 -8.52 -6.48 17.46
N LEU A 150 -8.23 -5.51 16.59
CA LEU A 150 -7.74 -4.20 17.02
C LEU A 150 -8.81 -3.48 17.87
N GLU A 151 -8.49 -3.23 19.14
CA GLU A 151 -9.34 -2.47 20.07
C GLU A 151 -9.03 -0.98 20.07
N THR A 152 -7.87 -0.59 19.53
CA THR A 152 -7.45 0.81 19.39
C THR A 152 -6.96 1.07 17.97
N GLY A 153 -7.08 2.33 17.54
CA GLY A 153 -6.44 2.80 16.31
C GLY A 153 -4.99 3.21 16.56
N PHE A 154 -4.35 3.84 15.58
CA PHE A 154 -2.98 4.29 15.75
C PHE A 154 -2.84 5.36 16.85
N VAL A 155 -1.77 5.27 17.62
CA VAL A 155 -1.37 6.26 18.63
C VAL A 155 -0.21 7.09 18.09
N SER A 156 -0.29 8.41 18.23
CA SER A 156 0.79 9.34 17.88
C SER A 156 0.92 10.46 18.90
N PRO A 157 2.14 11.04 19.01
CA PRO A 157 2.33 12.30 19.71
C PRO A 157 1.53 13.46 19.09
N GLU A 158 1.11 13.38 17.82
CA GLU A 158 0.31 14.43 17.19
C GLU A 158 -1.19 14.26 17.54
N PRO A 159 -1.84 15.30 18.10
CA PRO A 159 -3.22 15.20 18.61
C PRO A 159 -4.30 15.12 17.51
N GLN A 160 -3.91 15.14 16.23
CA GLN A 160 -4.79 15.17 15.07
C GLN A 160 -4.42 14.02 14.13
N GLY A 161 -5.42 13.39 13.52
CA GLY A 161 -5.22 12.60 12.30
C GLY A 161 -5.25 11.08 12.47
N LEU A 162 -4.95 10.49 13.62
CA LEU A 162 -4.96 9.03 13.71
C LEU A 162 -6.34 8.46 14.05
N GLY A 163 -6.96 7.88 13.03
CA GLY A 163 -8.24 7.20 13.11
C GLY A 163 -8.29 6.22 14.27
N GLY A 164 -9.42 6.23 14.98
CA GLY A 164 -9.77 5.17 15.94
C GLY A 164 -10.17 3.88 15.21
N VAL A 165 -10.45 2.81 15.98
CA VAL A 165 -10.96 1.56 15.39
C VAL A 165 -12.17 1.83 14.51
N GLY A 166 -12.11 1.38 13.27
CA GLY A 166 -13.19 1.57 12.31
C GLY A 166 -13.34 3.02 11.81
N ARG A 167 -12.29 3.85 11.92
CA ARG A 167 -12.24 5.20 11.36
C ARG A 167 -11.02 5.39 10.47
N PRO A 168 -11.13 6.22 9.42
CA PRO A 168 -9.99 6.60 8.60
C PRO A 168 -8.90 7.27 9.44
N ALA A 169 -7.65 6.91 9.17
CA ALA A 169 -6.45 7.51 9.67
C ALA A 169 -5.82 8.37 8.57
N GLU A 170 -5.65 9.65 8.90
CA GLU A 170 -4.98 10.66 8.10
C GLU A 170 -3.57 10.87 8.65
N ILE A 171 -2.55 10.43 7.92
CA ILE A 171 -1.14 10.58 8.32
C ILE A 171 -0.44 11.57 7.38
N THR A 172 -0.08 12.73 7.93
CA THR A 172 0.64 13.78 7.21
C THR A 172 2.09 13.39 6.93
N PRO A 173 2.76 13.99 5.92
CA PRO A 173 4.16 13.70 5.64
C PRO A 173 5.07 13.95 6.86
N GLY A 174 5.83 12.93 7.26
CA GLY A 174 6.73 12.96 8.42
C GLY A 174 6.08 12.62 9.76
N ALA A 175 4.74 12.59 9.84
CA ALA A 175 4.03 12.06 11.00
C ALA A 175 4.03 10.53 10.98
N TYR A 176 3.81 9.95 12.16
CA TYR A 176 3.69 8.51 12.32
C TYR A 176 2.59 8.15 13.30
N GLY A 177 2.08 6.94 13.18
CA GLY A 177 1.18 6.30 14.13
C GLY A 177 1.61 4.88 14.42
N ALA A 178 1.48 4.43 15.67
CA ALA A 178 1.84 3.07 16.08
C ALA A 178 0.67 2.36 16.78
N ILE A 179 0.59 1.03 16.59
CA ILE A 179 -0.34 0.14 17.30
C ILE A 179 0.47 -1.02 17.85
N ALA A 180 0.31 -1.32 19.14
CA ALA A 180 0.78 -2.57 19.72
C ALA A 180 -0.23 -3.67 19.38
N LEU A 181 0.25 -4.80 18.85
CA LEU A 181 -0.58 -5.91 18.41
C LEU A 181 -0.69 -6.93 19.54
N ALA A 182 -1.92 -7.15 20.02
CA ALA A 182 -2.20 -8.20 20.98
C ALA A 182 -2.38 -9.54 20.27
N GLY A 183 -1.68 -10.57 20.73
CA GLY A 183 -1.72 -11.89 20.10
C GLY A 183 -1.10 -13.00 20.94
N PRO A 184 -1.08 -14.23 20.42
CA PRO A 184 -0.34 -15.31 21.06
C PRO A 184 1.14 -14.94 21.15
N ALA A 185 1.78 -15.29 22.27
CA ALA A 185 3.22 -15.10 22.44
C ALA A 185 3.96 -15.78 21.29
N ILE A 186 4.79 -15.02 20.58
CA ILE A 186 5.62 -15.56 19.50
C ILE A 186 6.81 -16.24 20.14
N GLU A 187 6.96 -17.55 19.89
CA GLU A 187 8.10 -18.30 20.41
C GLU A 187 9.39 -17.73 19.82
N ARG A 188 10.27 -17.24 20.70
CA ARG A 188 11.58 -16.74 20.31
C ARG A 188 12.44 -17.91 19.84
N GLY A 189 12.76 -17.90 18.56
CA GLY A 189 13.69 -18.85 17.94
C GLY A 189 14.86 -18.09 17.32
N GLN A 190 16.07 -18.62 17.46
CA GLN A 190 17.23 -18.06 16.77
C GLN A 190 16.96 -18.02 15.25
N GLY A 191 17.15 -16.86 14.65
CA GLY A 191 16.99 -16.65 13.20
C GLY A 191 15.54 -16.48 12.74
N ILE A 192 14.58 -16.27 13.65
CA ILE A 192 13.20 -15.92 13.31
C ILE A 192 13.04 -14.40 13.20
N SER A 193 12.39 -13.97 12.12
CA SER A 193 11.96 -12.61 11.86
C SER A 193 10.44 -12.53 11.77
N VAL A 194 9.88 -11.35 12.07
CA VAL A 194 8.44 -11.08 12.03
C VAL A 194 8.11 -10.06 10.95
N ALA A 195 7.11 -10.35 10.14
CA ALA A 195 6.47 -9.39 9.25
C ALA A 195 4.99 -9.26 9.64
N VAL A 196 4.45 -8.05 9.57
CA VAL A 196 3.03 -7.80 9.82
C VAL A 196 2.34 -7.62 8.48
N GLU A 197 1.24 -8.29 8.26
CA GLU A 197 0.33 -8.06 7.15
C GLU A 197 -0.98 -7.46 7.66
N VAL A 198 -1.43 -6.40 6.99
CA VAL A 198 -2.73 -5.77 7.25
C VAL A 198 -3.49 -5.54 5.96
N THR A 199 -4.82 -5.50 6.10
CA THR A 199 -5.72 -5.07 5.03
C THR A 199 -6.59 -3.93 5.53
N GLY A 200 -7.22 -3.23 4.60
CA GLY A 200 -8.03 -2.07 4.92
C GLY A 200 -8.61 -1.43 3.67
N ARG A 201 -8.99 -0.16 3.79
CA ARG A 201 -9.48 0.68 2.70
C ARG A 201 -8.61 1.92 2.57
N LEU A 202 -8.29 2.28 1.33
CA LEU A 202 -7.62 3.54 0.98
C LEU A 202 -8.70 4.49 0.47
N HIS A 203 -8.82 5.71 1.01
CA HIS A 203 -9.97 6.61 0.77
C HIS A 203 -9.69 7.73 -0.27
N ASP A 204 -8.55 8.43 -0.16
CA ASP A 204 -8.26 9.62 -0.98
C ASP A 204 -7.10 9.36 -1.95
N ALA A 205 -7.34 8.46 -2.91
CA ALA A 205 -6.33 8.06 -3.88
C ALA A 205 -6.15 9.04 -5.06
N LEU A 206 -7.19 9.81 -5.44
CA LEU A 206 -7.15 10.76 -6.56
C LEU A 206 -7.75 12.13 -6.19
N PRO A 207 -7.22 13.24 -6.74
CA PRO A 207 -7.74 14.58 -6.47
C PRO A 207 -9.22 14.80 -6.82
N GLU A 208 -9.76 14.03 -7.77
CA GLU A 208 -11.12 14.19 -8.31
C GLU A 208 -12.06 13.03 -8.01
N GLN A 209 -11.55 11.92 -7.47
CA GLN A 209 -12.32 10.70 -7.22
C GLN A 209 -11.85 10.05 -5.92
N PRO A 210 -12.57 10.25 -4.79
CA PRO A 210 -12.35 9.40 -3.63
C PRO A 210 -12.61 7.94 -4.06
N SER A 211 -11.63 7.08 -3.82
CA SER A 211 -11.67 5.65 -4.09
C SER A 211 -11.87 4.98 -2.74
N ASP A 212 -12.77 4.02 -2.58
CA ASP A 212 -12.91 3.26 -1.32
C ASP A 212 -12.61 1.78 -1.60
N GLU A 213 -11.38 1.53 -2.04
CA GLU A 213 -10.93 0.21 -2.49
C GLU A 213 -10.00 -0.44 -1.45
N HIS A 214 -10.03 -1.78 -1.42
CA HIS A 214 -9.26 -2.54 -0.45
C HIS A 214 -7.76 -2.47 -0.76
N PHE A 215 -6.96 -2.34 0.29
CA PHE A 215 -5.51 -2.47 0.22
C PHE A 215 -5.05 -3.70 1.02
N ARG A 216 -3.88 -4.21 0.67
CA ARG A 216 -3.16 -5.24 1.42
C ARG A 216 -1.69 -4.89 1.43
N VAL A 217 -1.10 -4.80 2.61
CA VAL A 217 0.30 -4.46 2.77
C VAL A 217 0.95 -5.39 3.77
N ARG A 218 2.16 -5.83 3.44
CA ARG A 218 3.00 -6.65 4.32
C ARG A 218 4.30 -5.93 4.56
N THR A 219 4.68 -5.76 5.82
CA THR A 219 5.93 -5.10 6.21
C THR A 219 7.14 -5.95 5.80
N THR A 220 8.30 -5.30 5.68
CA THR A 220 9.57 -6.04 5.69
C THR A 220 9.71 -6.80 7.01
N ALA A 221 10.25 -8.02 6.94
CA ALA A 221 10.49 -8.81 8.14
C ALA A 221 11.61 -8.19 8.98
N VAL A 222 11.40 -8.15 10.29
CA VAL A 222 12.37 -7.65 11.26
C VAL A 222 12.76 -8.76 12.24
N PRO A 223 14.04 -8.89 12.63
CA PRO A 223 14.46 -9.90 13.59
C PRO A 223 13.74 -9.75 14.93
N LEU A 224 13.44 -10.89 15.57
CA LEU A 224 13.08 -10.89 16.99
C LEU A 224 14.34 -10.68 17.84
N PRO A 225 14.29 -9.87 18.91
CA PRO A 225 15.38 -9.77 19.86
C PRO A 225 15.55 -11.10 20.57
N ASP A 226 16.80 -11.52 20.76
CA ASP A 226 17.17 -12.72 21.54
C ASP A 226 16.62 -12.65 22.98
#